data_AF-A0A7C5VAQ6-F1
#
_entry.id   AF-A0A7C5VAQ6-F1
#
_cell.length_a   1.000
_cell.length_b   1.000
_cell.length_c   1.000
_cell.angle_alpha   90.00
_cell.angle_beta   90.00
_cell.angle_gamma   90.00
#
_symmetry.space_group_name_H-M   'P 1'
#
loop_
_entity.id
_entity.type
_entity.pdbx_description
1 polymer ?
#
loop_
_entity_poly.entity_id
_entity_poly.type
_entity_poly.pdbx_seq_one_letter_code
_entity_poly.pdbx_strand_id
1 'polypeptide(L)'
;MKRVGEILPPTGSASSTKTAGRSSDGAPPPVCALCDGLGWISPDVPVGHPQFGKLIPCPHRQTEASQAVSQKLWDALGPLRGLTLDNFQPEGHAVTIEQKTSLRTAYEGVRRFIAEPRGWLFIQGGYGCGKTHLAA
;
A
#
# COMPACT_ATOMS: atom_id res chain seq x y z
N MET A 1 -40.01 -16.77 22.86
CA MET A 1 -39.68 -15.33 22.95
C MET A 1 -39.30 -14.86 21.55
N LYS A 2 -40.16 -14.06 20.91
CA LYS A 2 -40.04 -13.64 19.50
C LYS A 2 -39.10 -12.42 19.38
N ARG A 3 -38.20 -12.42 18.40
CA ARG A 3 -37.24 -11.34 18.11
C ARG A 3 -37.96 -10.17 17.45
N VAL A 4 -37.81 -8.96 18.01
CA VAL A 4 -38.15 -7.69 17.35
C VAL A 4 -37.03 -7.38 16.37
N GLY A 5 -37.22 -7.76 15.10
CA GLY A 5 -36.25 -7.58 14.02
C GLY A 5 -36.88 -7.18 12.69
N GLU A 6 -38.09 -6.61 12.71
CA GLU A 6 -38.81 -6.16 11.52
C GLU A 6 -39.40 -4.75 11.75
N ILE A 7 -38.55 -3.73 11.90
CA ILE A 7 -38.94 -2.36 11.52
C ILE A 7 -37.71 -1.67 10.92
N LEU A 8 -37.38 -1.97 9.66
CA LEU A 8 -36.70 -1.03 8.76
C LEU A 8 -37.12 -1.33 7.32
N PRO A 9 -37.58 -0.32 6.55
CA PRO A 9 -38.06 -0.53 5.18
C PRO A 9 -36.90 -0.89 4.24
N PRO A 10 -37.16 -1.63 3.15
CA PRO A 10 -36.14 -1.93 2.16
C PRO A 10 -35.83 -0.65 1.38
N THR A 11 -34.76 0.06 1.72
CA THR A 11 -34.20 1.06 0.83
C THR A 11 -33.45 0.34 -0.28
N GLY A 12 -34.18 -0.08 -1.31
CA GLY A 12 -33.60 -0.35 -2.61
C GLY A 12 -32.94 0.92 -3.11
N SER A 13 -31.64 0.86 -3.39
CA SER A 13 -30.96 1.82 -4.26
C SER A 13 -30.25 1.02 -5.33
N ALA A 14 -30.74 1.22 -6.55
CA ALA A 14 -30.28 0.59 -7.77
C ALA A 14 -28.77 0.80 -7.94
N SER A 15 -28.02 -0.30 -8.03
CA SER A 15 -26.64 -0.27 -8.51
C SER A 15 -26.69 -0.30 -10.04
N SER A 16 -26.56 0.86 -10.67
CA SER A 16 -26.32 0.97 -12.11
C SER A 16 -24.89 0.52 -12.39
N THR A 17 -24.68 -0.78 -12.58
CA THR A 17 -23.41 -1.29 -13.10
C THR A 17 -23.45 -1.20 -14.62
N LYS A 18 -22.60 -0.34 -15.19
CA LYS A 18 -22.33 -0.29 -16.63
C LYS A 18 -21.88 -1.67 -17.10
N THR A 19 -22.65 -2.24 -18.01
CA THR A 19 -22.34 -3.47 -18.75
C THR A 19 -21.09 -3.25 -19.62
N ALA A 20 -20.01 -3.96 -19.31
CA ALA A 20 -18.98 -4.31 -20.28
C ALA A 20 -18.88 -5.83 -20.28
N GLY A 21 -19.36 -6.45 -21.36
CA GLY A 21 -19.40 -7.90 -21.49
C GLY A 21 -18.01 -8.50 -21.64
N ARG A 22 -17.78 -9.59 -20.90
CA ARG A 22 -17.19 -10.81 -21.44
C ARG A 22 -17.50 -11.96 -20.51
N SER A 23 -18.03 -13.02 -21.09
CA SER A 23 -18.27 -14.30 -20.44
C SER A 23 -16.97 -14.89 -19.92
N SER A 24 -16.91 -15.15 -18.63
CA SER A 24 -16.04 -16.17 -18.05
C SER A 24 -16.75 -16.74 -16.85
N ASP A 25 -17.05 -18.03 -16.95
CA ASP A 25 -17.44 -18.89 -15.83
C ASP A 25 -16.31 -18.82 -14.79
N GLY A 26 -16.52 -18.04 -13.74
CA GLY A 26 -15.50 -17.68 -12.77
C GLY A 26 -16.21 -17.18 -11.53
N ALA A 27 -15.88 -17.78 -10.38
CA ALA A 27 -16.45 -17.41 -9.10
C ALA A 27 -16.42 -15.88 -8.92
N PRO A 28 -17.48 -15.27 -8.37
CA PRO A 28 -17.52 -13.84 -8.15
C PRO A 28 -16.29 -13.40 -7.34
N PRO A 29 -15.72 -12.22 -7.63
CA PRO A 29 -14.55 -11.74 -6.91
C PRO A 29 -14.84 -11.72 -5.40
N PRO A 30 -13.86 -12.07 -4.55
CA PRO A 30 -14.08 -12.12 -3.11
C PRO A 30 -14.45 -10.72 -2.62
N VAL A 31 -15.69 -10.58 -2.15
CA VAL A 31 -16.18 -9.36 -1.50
C VAL A 31 -15.70 -9.32 -0.05
N CYS A 32 -15.46 -8.12 0.48
CA CYS A 32 -15.02 -7.97 1.86
C CYS A 32 -16.11 -8.46 2.83
N ALA A 33 -15.86 -9.53 3.59
CA ALA A 33 -16.82 -10.13 4.52
C ALA A 33 -17.28 -9.22 5.68
N LEU A 34 -16.66 -8.05 5.86
CA LEU A 34 -17.04 -7.08 6.89
C LEU A 34 -18.08 -6.08 6.41
N CYS A 35 -18.10 -5.76 5.11
CA CYS A 35 -18.96 -4.71 4.56
C CYS A 35 -19.68 -5.11 3.28
N ASP A 36 -19.51 -6.35 2.80
CA ASP A 36 -20.07 -6.87 1.56
C ASP A 36 -19.86 -5.98 0.34
N GLY A 37 -18.68 -5.35 0.25
CA GLY A 37 -18.31 -4.42 -0.83
C GLY A 37 -18.83 -2.98 -0.69
N LEU A 38 -19.53 -2.64 0.40
CA LEU A 38 -20.04 -1.27 0.62
C LEU A 38 -18.95 -0.26 1.01
N GLY A 39 -17.82 -0.68 1.56
CA GLY A 39 -16.75 0.22 2.01
C GLY A 39 -16.98 0.87 3.39
N TRP A 40 -18.13 0.62 4.01
CA TRP A 40 -18.53 1.19 5.30
C TRP A 40 -19.17 0.10 6.17
N ILE A 41 -19.02 0.24 7.49
CA ILE A 41 -19.63 -0.65 8.48
C ILE A 41 -20.28 0.17 9.58
N SER A 42 -21.35 -0.37 10.17
CA SER A 42 -21.89 0.11 11.43
C SER A 42 -21.46 -0.85 12.53
N PRO A 43 -20.65 -0.43 13.51
CA PRO A 43 -20.26 -1.29 14.62
C PRO A 43 -21.48 -1.77 15.40
N ASP A 44 -21.54 -3.07 15.69
CA ASP A 44 -22.55 -3.65 16.58
C ASP A 44 -22.11 -3.42 18.03
N VAL A 45 -22.58 -2.31 18.61
CA VAL A 45 -22.26 -1.89 19.98
C VAL A 45 -23.55 -1.55 20.74
N PRO A 46 -23.56 -1.58 22.08
CA PRO A 46 -24.76 -1.24 22.86
C PRO A 46 -25.16 0.24 22.77
N VAL A 47 -26.43 0.51 23.08
CA VAL A 47 -26.96 1.88 23.23
C VAL A 47 -26.20 2.61 24.35
N GLY A 48 -25.74 3.82 24.06
CA GLY A 48 -24.88 4.61 24.96
C GLY A 48 -23.39 4.52 24.63
N HIS A 49 -22.97 3.60 23.75
CA HIS A 49 -21.60 3.59 23.23
C HIS A 49 -21.38 4.75 22.23
N PRO A 50 -20.22 5.44 22.24
CA PRO A 50 -19.96 6.55 21.33
C PRO A 50 -20.02 6.21 19.84
N GLN A 51 -19.94 4.93 19.48
CA GLN A 51 -20.01 4.45 18.10
C GLN A 51 -21.38 3.88 17.71
N PHE A 52 -22.34 3.88 18.63
CA PHE A 52 -23.70 3.38 18.34
C PHE A 52 -24.32 4.17 17.19
N GLY A 53 -24.77 3.46 16.15
CA GLY A 53 -25.41 4.06 14.97
C GLY A 53 -24.49 4.87 14.05
N LYS A 54 -23.16 4.84 14.25
CA LYS A 54 -22.20 5.55 13.39
C LYS A 54 -21.74 4.68 12.23
N LEU A 55 -21.72 5.24 11.03
CA LEU A 55 -21.06 4.65 9.86
C LEU A 55 -19.56 5.00 9.89
N ILE A 56 -18.72 3.97 9.93
CA ILE A 56 -17.26 4.11 9.88
C ILE A 56 -16.70 3.42 8.63
N PRO A 57 -15.57 3.89 8.06
CA PRO A 57 -14.97 3.24 6.91
C PRO A 57 -14.50 1.84 7.29
N CYS A 58 -14.75 0.88 6.42
CA CYS A 58 -14.26 -0.49 6.60
C CYS A 58 -12.72 -0.50 6.51
N PRO A 59 -11.99 -1.30 7.32
CA PRO A 59 -10.53 -1.37 7.29
C PRO A 59 -9.93 -1.65 5.90
N HIS A 60 -10.55 -2.51 5.09
CA HIS A 60 -10.04 -2.83 3.75
C HIS A 60 -9.90 -1.58 2.86
N ARG A 61 -10.77 -0.58 3.02
CA ARG A 61 -10.75 0.63 2.21
C ARG A 61 -9.50 1.46 2.44
N GLN A 62 -8.99 1.47 3.67
CA GLN A 62 -7.73 2.15 3.99
C GLN A 62 -6.56 1.40 3.34
N THR A 63 -6.55 0.06 3.43
CA THR A 63 -5.54 -0.78 2.80
C THR A 63 -5.53 -0.60 1.28
N GLU A 64 -6.68 -0.63 0.62
CA GLU A 64 -6.81 -0.41 -0.82
C GLU A 64 -6.37 0.98 -1.24
N ALA A 65 -6.73 2.02 -0.48
CA ALA A 65 -6.28 3.38 -0.74
C ALA A 65 -4.76 3.50 -0.62
N SER A 66 -4.16 2.96 0.44
CA SER A 66 -2.71 2.93 0.63
C SER A 66 -2.00 2.15 -0.48
N GLN A 67 -2.54 1.00 -0.88
CA GLN A 67 -2.01 0.20 -1.98
C GLN A 67 -2.11 0.94 -3.31
N ALA A 68 -3.24 1.58 -3.60
CA ALA A 68 -3.43 2.34 -4.83
C ALA A 68 -2.49 3.55 -4.91
N VAL A 69 -2.25 4.24 -3.80
CA VAL A 69 -1.27 5.34 -3.72
C VAL A 69 0.15 4.80 -3.91
N SER A 70 0.51 3.73 -3.20
CA SER A 70 1.82 3.09 -3.34
C SER A 70 2.06 2.63 -4.77
N GLN A 71 1.07 1.99 -5.41
CA GLN A 71 1.15 1.54 -6.79
C GLN A 71 1.37 2.70 -7.77
N LYS A 72 0.64 3.81 -7.60
CA LYS A 72 0.84 5.01 -8.42
C LYS A 72 2.25 5.59 -8.26
N LEU A 73 2.76 5.63 -7.03
CA LEU A 73 4.12 6.07 -6.76
C LEU A 73 5.16 5.14 -7.42
N TRP A 74 4.96 3.82 -7.31
CA TRP A 74 5.80 2.83 -7.97
C TRP A 74 5.81 2.98 -9.49
N ASP A 75 4.67 3.25 -10.10
CA ASP A 75 4.57 3.47 -11.54
C ASP A 75 5.21 4.80 -11.97
N ALA A 76 5.13 5.84 -11.13
CA ALA A 76 5.73 7.15 -11.38
C ALA A 76 7.27 7.14 -11.37
N LEU A 77 7.92 6.12 -10.80
CA LEU A 77 9.38 5.96 -10.85
C LEU A 77 9.90 5.73 -12.28
N GLY A 78 9.06 5.22 -13.18
CA GLY A 78 9.42 5.01 -14.59
C GLY A 78 10.73 4.20 -14.75
N PRO A 79 11.77 4.75 -15.41
CA PRO A 79 13.06 4.06 -15.58
C PRO A 79 13.78 3.69 -14.27
N LEU A 80 13.50 4.40 -13.17
CA LEU A 80 14.15 4.15 -11.88
C LEU A 80 13.60 2.90 -11.18
N ARG A 81 12.46 2.36 -11.61
CA ARG A 81 11.85 1.17 -10.99
C ARG A 81 12.75 -0.06 -11.02
N GLY A 82 13.63 -0.13 -12.01
CA GLY A 82 14.62 -1.19 -12.12
C GLY A 82 15.86 -0.97 -11.27
N LEU A 83 16.02 0.17 -10.62
CA LEU A 83 17.18 0.45 -9.75
C LEU A 83 16.84 -0.04 -8.34
N THR A 84 17.15 -1.29 -8.03
CA THR A 84 16.87 -1.88 -6.72
C THR A 84 18.16 -2.20 -5.98
N LEU A 85 18.08 -2.41 -4.66
CA LEU A 85 19.24 -2.88 -3.91
C LEU A 85 19.69 -4.29 -4.28
N ASP A 86 18.79 -5.10 -4.85
CA ASP A 86 19.09 -6.47 -5.27
C ASP A 86 20.00 -6.53 -6.49
N ASN A 87 19.91 -5.53 -7.38
CA ASN A 87 20.79 -5.42 -8.54
C ASN A 87 21.84 -4.31 -8.43
N PHE A 88 21.91 -3.65 -7.27
CA PHE A 88 22.99 -2.72 -6.96
C PHE A 88 24.29 -3.49 -6.76
N GLN A 89 25.37 -3.05 -7.39
CA GLN A 89 26.70 -3.64 -7.23
C GLN A 89 27.54 -2.77 -6.29
N PRO A 90 27.79 -3.19 -5.03
CA PRO A 90 28.51 -2.38 -4.03
C PRO A 90 29.98 -2.11 -4.37
N GLU A 91 30.53 -2.82 -5.36
CA GLU A 91 31.90 -2.65 -5.85
C GLU A 91 31.98 -1.88 -7.18
N GLY A 92 30.85 -1.74 -7.90
CA GLY A 92 30.65 -1.14 -9.22
C GLY A 92 31.89 -0.73 -10.04
N HIS A 93 31.89 0.51 -10.52
CA HIS A 93 33.01 1.11 -11.27
C HIS A 93 34.08 1.74 -10.36
N ALA A 94 34.08 1.41 -9.06
CA ALA A 94 35.01 2.00 -8.13
C ALA A 94 36.45 1.54 -8.46
N VAL A 95 37.33 2.51 -8.72
CA VAL A 95 38.70 2.28 -9.16
C VAL A 95 39.63 2.15 -7.96
N THR A 96 39.37 2.94 -6.91
CA THR A 96 40.18 2.94 -5.68
C THR A 96 39.54 2.13 -4.55
N ILE A 97 40.37 1.68 -3.60
CA ILE A 97 39.91 0.97 -2.40
C ILE A 97 39.01 1.87 -1.54
N GLU A 98 39.29 3.16 -1.49
CA GLU A 98 38.49 4.15 -0.75
C GLU A 98 37.09 4.30 -1.36
N GLN A 99 37.00 4.35 -2.70
CA GLN A 99 35.71 4.41 -3.40
C GLN A 99 34.88 3.16 -3.14
N LYS A 100 35.49 1.97 -3.17
CA LYS A 100 34.83 0.69 -2.87
C LYS A 100 34.30 0.67 -1.44
N THR A 101 35.16 1.05 -0.49
CA THR A 101 34.81 1.11 0.93
C THR A 101 33.66 2.09 1.19
N SER A 102 33.71 3.27 0.58
CA SER A 102 32.65 4.28 0.65
C SER A 102 31.32 3.76 0.10
N LEU A 103 31.35 3.12 -1.08
CA LEU A 103 30.14 2.60 -1.72
C LEU A 103 29.51 1.45 -0.92
N ARG A 104 30.33 0.54 -0.38
CA ARG A 104 29.88 -0.52 0.52
C ARG A 104 29.25 0.05 1.80
N THR A 105 29.89 1.05 2.39
CA THR A 105 29.37 1.71 3.60
C THR A 105 28.01 2.36 3.33
N ALA A 106 27.86 3.04 2.20
CA ALA A 106 26.58 3.62 1.78
C ALA A 106 25.51 2.54 1.57
N TYR A 107 25.83 1.45 0.87
CA TYR A 107 24.93 0.32 0.65
C TYR A 107 24.46 -0.32 1.97
N GLU A 108 25.38 -0.59 2.90
CA GLU A 108 25.05 -1.15 4.21
C GLU A 108 24.20 -0.19 5.05
N GLY A 109 24.51 1.12 5.00
CA GLY A 109 23.71 2.17 5.64
C GLY A 109 22.27 2.21 5.14
N VAL A 110 22.08 2.13 3.82
CA VAL A 110 20.74 2.08 3.20
C VAL A 110 20.01 0.80 3.62
N ARG A 111 20.66 -0.37 3.56
CA ARG A 111 20.06 -1.65 3.99
C ARG A 111 19.60 -1.61 5.45
N ARG A 112 20.42 -1.04 6.32
CA ARG A 112 20.07 -0.88 7.74
C ARG A 112 18.87 0.07 7.91
N PHE A 113 18.84 1.17 7.17
CA PHE A 113 17.73 2.12 7.22
C PHE A 113 16.40 1.51 6.72
N ILE A 114 16.44 0.67 5.68
CA ILE A 114 15.24 -0.04 5.21
C ILE A 114 14.74 -1.04 6.25
N ALA A 115 15.64 -1.79 6.89
CA ALA A 115 15.27 -2.76 7.91
C ALA A 115 14.71 -2.09 9.17
N GLU A 116 15.27 -0.95 9.56
CA GLU A 116 14.84 -0.19 10.74
C GLU A 116 14.92 1.32 10.47
N PRO A 117 13.86 1.91 9.87
CA PRO A 117 13.87 3.32 9.49
C PRO A 117 13.74 4.20 10.73
N ARG A 118 14.87 4.80 11.15
CA ARG A 118 14.94 5.75 12.27
C ARG A 118 15.56 7.07 11.78
N GLY A 119 14.83 8.16 11.95
CA GLY A 119 15.29 9.49 11.56
C GLY A 119 15.40 9.66 10.04
N TRP A 120 16.46 10.31 9.59
CA TRP A 120 16.71 10.63 8.18
C TRP A 120 17.97 9.93 7.66
N LEU A 121 17.89 9.39 6.43
CA LEU A 121 19.05 8.91 5.69
C LEU A 121 19.48 9.97 4.67
N PHE A 122 20.75 10.37 4.71
CA PHE A 122 21.33 11.32 3.77
C PHE A 122 22.46 10.65 2.98
N ILE A 123 22.38 10.71 1.64
CA ILE A 123 23.36 10.10 0.74
C ILE A 123 24.06 11.23 -0.05
N GLN A 124 25.37 11.37 0.13
CA GLN A 124 26.19 12.41 -0.50
C GLN A 124 27.33 11.79 -1.33
N GLY A 125 27.70 12.47 -2.42
CA GLY A 125 28.83 12.07 -3.26
C GLY A 125 28.80 12.74 -4.64
N GLY A 126 29.90 12.64 -5.38
CA GLY A 126 30.04 13.22 -6.72
C GLY A 126 29.12 12.62 -7.78
N TYR A 127 29.26 13.02 -9.03
CA TYR A 127 28.45 12.48 -10.13
C TYR A 127 28.77 11.01 -10.38
N GLY A 128 27.77 10.22 -10.80
CA GLY A 128 27.96 8.81 -11.18
C GLY A 128 28.28 7.83 -10.04
N CYS A 129 28.25 8.25 -8.76
CA CYS A 129 28.58 7.37 -7.62
C CYS A 129 27.41 6.51 -7.11
N GLY A 130 26.30 6.39 -7.85
CA GLY A 130 25.20 5.49 -7.52
C GLY A 130 24.14 6.01 -6.53
N LYS A 131 24.13 7.29 -6.15
CA LYS A 131 23.16 7.85 -5.18
C LYS A 131 21.70 7.63 -5.59
N THR A 132 21.38 7.90 -6.86
CA THR A 132 20.01 7.73 -7.38
C THR A 132 19.58 6.27 -7.36
N HIS A 133 20.51 5.33 -7.56
CA HIS A 133 20.21 3.91 -7.47
C HIS A 133 19.99 3.49 -6.02
N LEU A 134 20.82 3.96 -5.09
CA LEU A 134 20.64 3.67 -3.66
C LEU A 134 19.37 4.27 -3.04
N ALA A 135 18.77 5.28 -3.67
CA ALA A 135 17.59 5.99 -3.18
C ALA A 135 16.29 5.66 -3.92
N ALA A 136 16.34 4.81 -4.95
CA ALA A 136 15.18 4.36 -5.73
C ALA A 136 14.42 3.24 -4.99
#